data_AF-A0A9D6MRI9-F1
#
_entry.id   AF-A0A9D6MRI9-F1
#
_cell.length_a   1.000
_cell.length_b   1.000
_cell.length_c   1.000
_cell.angle_alpha   90.00
_cell.angle_beta   90.00
_cell.angle_gamma   90.00
#
_symmetry.space_group_name_H-M   'P 1'
#
loop_
_entity.id
_entity.type
_entity.pdbx_description
1 polymer ?
#
loop_
_entity_poly.entity_id
_entity_poly.type
_entity_poly.pdbx_seq_one_letter_code
_entity_poly.pdbx_strand_id
1 'polypeptide(L)'
;RTGEGGEGEREPDMLAAVWQGTLEAEAAKQILRDSGYAQPEEALNLVNALREGPMVSAFSTGARARMDRVAPLVLKTAAASDDPLTTLQRLVHLLEAIGRRTVYFALMSENPQVLTQLVRLGGASPWIANWIAQHPILLDELLDPSLYELPTAETLQDELRQRLAHIPEDDLELQMEVLREFRHGHVLRVAAADVGPGLAPERTGAALAAVAESVVMASLELARRDLERKHGAPRCPGSEAAPGFAVIGYGKLGSLELGYGSDLDMIFLYQGCDEGVTCGPVPLPNEAFFARLGQRLIHVLTARTPGGILYEVDLRLRPSGKSGLLVTSLAAFRDYQLGHAWTWEHQALVRARPVAGSAELARGFAEVRREILCRPRDLDKLRREVREMREKMTAEKAHHDAAQADVKHDPGGIVDIEFMVQYWVLRWAHEHPGLTRHTDNIHILEALRAEDLLEAERAGLLTQAYRHYLSVEHRLKLMERGSAADPAELGDWPAKVRQIWDETFKD
;
A
#
# COMPACT_ATOMS: atom_id res chain seq x y z
N ARG A 1 -51.02 -9.30 48.31
CA ARG A 1 -49.82 -8.79 49.02
C ARG A 1 -48.62 -9.21 48.16
N THR A 2 -48.32 -8.42 47.12
CA THR A 2 -47.41 -7.26 47.08
C THR A 2 -45.94 -7.69 47.17
N GLY A 3 -45.19 -7.24 46.16
CA GLY A 3 -43.79 -7.49 45.84
C GLY A 3 -43.64 -7.19 44.36
N GLU A 4 -43.83 -5.94 43.91
CA GLU A 4 -42.77 -4.92 43.87
C GLU A 4 -41.45 -5.50 43.34
N GLY A 5 -41.47 -5.85 42.05
CA GLY A 5 -40.26 -5.90 41.22
C GLY A 5 -40.04 -4.50 40.67
N GLY A 6 -39.03 -3.81 41.19
CA GLY A 6 -38.62 -2.51 40.70
C GLY A 6 -38.25 -2.60 39.23
N GLU A 7 -39.11 -2.04 38.37
CA GLU A 7 -38.70 -1.52 37.08
C GLU A 7 -37.69 -0.41 37.38
N GLY A 8 -36.40 -0.72 37.21
CA GLY A 8 -35.39 0.33 37.13
C GLY A 8 -35.75 1.19 35.93
N GLU A 9 -36.31 2.37 36.17
CA GLU A 9 -36.40 3.46 35.21
C GLU A 9 -35.02 3.63 34.59
N ARG A 10 -34.82 3.12 33.38
CA ARG A 10 -33.64 3.45 32.59
C ARG A 10 -33.72 4.95 32.37
N GLU A 11 -32.79 5.71 32.93
CA GLU A 11 -32.63 7.13 32.60
C GLU A 11 -32.76 7.28 31.07
N PRO A 12 -33.59 8.20 30.58
CA PRO A 12 -33.72 8.42 29.15
C PRO A 12 -32.33 8.69 28.57
N ASP A 13 -31.96 7.98 27.51
CA ASP A 13 -30.68 8.18 26.84
C ASP A 13 -30.65 9.62 26.31
N MET A 14 -30.00 10.52 27.05
CA MET A 14 -30.00 11.96 26.79
C MET A 14 -29.40 12.27 25.41
N LEU A 15 -28.47 11.44 24.93
CA LEU A 15 -27.92 11.56 23.58
C LEU A 15 -28.91 11.14 22.50
N ALA A 16 -29.84 10.24 22.81
CA ALA A 16 -30.96 9.94 21.91
C ALA A 16 -31.91 11.14 21.78
N ALA A 17 -32.15 11.88 22.86
CA ALA A 17 -32.95 13.11 22.81
C ALA A 17 -32.23 14.23 22.00
N VAL A 18 -30.90 14.35 22.13
CA VAL A 18 -30.08 15.23 21.28
C VAL A 18 -30.22 14.85 19.80
N TRP A 19 -30.05 13.56 19.46
CA TRP A 19 -30.24 13.08 18.09
C TRP A 19 -31.65 13.36 17.57
N GLN A 20 -32.69 13.05 18.33
CA GLN A 20 -34.08 13.22 17.91
C GLN A 20 -34.49 14.70 17.73
N GLY A 21 -33.72 15.65 18.28
CA GLY A 21 -34.03 17.07 18.20
C GLY A 21 -35.23 17.48 19.05
N THR A 22 -35.50 16.74 20.13
CA THR A 22 -36.64 16.97 21.03
C THR A 22 -36.31 17.95 22.17
N LEU A 23 -35.06 18.42 22.24
CA LEU A 23 -34.55 19.32 23.26
C LEU A 23 -34.34 20.73 22.70
N GLU A 24 -34.48 21.74 23.57
CA GLU A 24 -34.02 23.10 23.30
C GLU A 24 -32.50 23.13 23.03
N ALA A 25 -32.06 24.04 22.17
CA ALA A 25 -30.67 24.08 21.70
C ALA A 25 -29.64 24.18 22.83
N GLU A 26 -29.90 25.00 23.86
CA GLU A 26 -29.01 25.12 25.03
C GLU A 26 -28.94 23.84 25.86
N ALA A 27 -30.07 23.13 26.03
CA ALA A 27 -30.10 21.86 26.75
C ALA A 27 -29.32 20.77 25.99
N ALA A 28 -29.50 20.70 24.67
CA ALA A 28 -28.75 19.78 23.82
C ALA A 28 -27.23 20.05 23.87
N LYS A 29 -26.84 21.33 23.81
CA LYS A 29 -25.44 21.75 23.93
C LYS A 29 -24.84 21.38 25.29
N GLN A 30 -25.61 21.52 26.37
CA GLN A 30 -25.13 21.13 27.70
C GLN A 30 -24.87 19.62 27.78
N ILE A 31 -25.78 18.78 27.26
CA ILE A 31 -25.60 17.32 27.22
C ILE A 31 -24.36 16.93 26.42
N LEU A 32 -24.15 17.54 25.25
CA LEU A 32 -22.95 17.29 24.43
C LEU A 32 -21.68 17.69 25.18
N ARG A 33 -21.69 18.83 25.87
CA ARG A 33 -20.57 19.31 26.68
C ARG A 33 -20.27 18.33 27.83
N ASP A 34 -21.29 17.88 28.54
CA ASP A 34 -21.19 16.91 29.64
C ASP A 34 -20.74 15.52 29.15
N SER A 35 -21.00 15.19 27.89
CA SER A 35 -20.57 13.93 27.28
C SER A 35 -19.11 13.92 26.83
N GLY A 36 -18.47 15.08 26.69
CA GLY A 36 -17.05 15.20 26.32
C GLY A 36 -16.76 16.12 25.12
N TYR A 37 -17.77 16.72 24.49
CA TYR A 37 -17.55 17.63 23.37
C TYR A 37 -17.15 19.03 23.87
N ALA A 38 -15.87 19.38 23.73
CA ALA A 38 -15.36 20.71 24.10
C ALA A 38 -16.04 21.86 23.32
N GLN A 39 -16.46 21.58 22.08
CA GLN A 39 -17.14 22.51 21.18
C GLN A 39 -18.57 22.00 20.86
N PRO A 40 -19.52 22.09 21.81
CA PRO A 40 -20.83 21.48 21.68
C PRO A 40 -21.72 22.13 20.60
N GLU A 41 -21.49 23.41 20.28
CA GLU A 41 -22.18 24.09 19.18
C GLU A 41 -21.86 23.44 17.83
N GLU A 42 -20.58 23.18 17.55
CA GLU A 42 -20.14 22.54 16.31
C GLU A 42 -20.61 21.09 16.23
N ALA A 43 -20.54 20.35 17.34
CA ALA A 43 -21.06 18.99 17.42
C ALA A 43 -22.58 18.95 17.15
N LEU A 44 -23.35 19.88 17.74
CA LEU A 44 -24.80 19.96 17.51
C LEU A 44 -25.11 20.33 16.06
N ASN A 45 -24.32 21.21 15.43
CA ASN A 45 -24.47 21.55 14.02
C ASN A 45 -24.27 20.34 13.11
N LEU A 46 -23.26 19.50 13.39
CA LEU A 46 -23.06 18.23 12.66
C LEU A 46 -24.25 17.27 12.82
N VAL A 47 -24.76 17.14 14.05
CA VAL A 47 -25.92 16.29 14.35
C VAL A 47 -27.17 16.77 13.60
N ASN A 48 -27.46 18.07 13.66
CA ASN A 48 -28.60 18.67 12.99
C ASN A 48 -28.49 18.51 11.47
N ALA A 49 -27.30 18.79 10.91
CA ALA A 49 -27.04 18.64 9.47
C ALA A 49 -27.25 17.20 9.00
N LEU A 50 -26.78 16.20 9.76
CA LEU A 50 -27.02 14.79 9.45
C LEU A 50 -28.51 14.43 9.53
N ARG A 51 -29.19 14.84 10.60
CA ARG A 51 -30.61 14.54 10.84
C ARG A 51 -31.55 15.11 9.78
N GLU A 52 -31.28 16.35 9.37
CA GLU A 52 -32.10 17.12 8.42
C GLU A 52 -31.59 16.98 6.98
N GLY A 53 -30.47 16.27 6.80
CA GLY A 53 -29.83 16.08 5.51
C GLY A 53 -30.68 15.26 4.51
N PRO A 54 -30.35 15.33 3.22
CA PRO A 54 -31.08 14.63 2.16
C PRO A 54 -31.13 13.11 2.35
N MET A 55 -30.06 12.55 2.92
CA MET A 55 -29.91 11.11 3.17
C MET A 55 -30.96 10.61 4.15
N VAL A 56 -31.06 11.23 5.34
CA VAL A 56 -32.00 10.82 6.38
C VAL A 56 -33.44 11.17 6.00
N SER A 57 -33.65 12.28 5.29
CA SER A 57 -34.98 12.68 4.80
C SER A 57 -35.56 11.68 3.79
N ALA A 58 -34.72 10.96 3.05
CA ALA A 58 -35.13 9.95 2.08
C ALA A 58 -35.37 8.55 2.70
N PHE A 59 -35.18 8.38 4.01
CA PHE A 59 -35.31 7.09 4.67
C PHE A 59 -36.75 6.58 4.75
N SER A 60 -36.89 5.26 4.57
CA SER A 60 -38.10 4.55 5.00
C SER A 60 -38.18 4.52 6.52
N THR A 61 -39.37 4.23 7.07
CA THR A 61 -39.58 4.10 8.52
C THR A 61 -38.59 3.13 9.16
N GLY A 62 -38.30 2.01 8.50
CA GLY A 62 -37.34 1.01 8.99
C GLY A 62 -35.89 1.51 8.96
N ALA A 63 -35.49 2.23 7.91
CA ALA A 63 -34.17 2.85 7.82
C ALA A 63 -33.96 3.91 8.90
N ARG A 64 -34.97 4.76 9.11
CA ARG A 64 -34.97 5.78 10.17
C ARG A 64 -34.85 5.15 11.55
N ALA A 65 -35.62 4.12 11.84
CA ALA A 65 -35.55 3.41 13.11
C ALA A 65 -34.17 2.79 13.40
N ARG A 66 -33.44 2.33 12.36
CA ARG A 66 -32.05 1.86 12.51
C ARG A 66 -31.10 3.02 12.80
N MET A 67 -31.24 4.14 12.08
CA MET A 67 -30.43 5.34 12.35
C MET A 67 -30.67 5.88 13.75
N ASP A 68 -31.93 5.91 14.22
CA ASP A 68 -32.29 6.37 15.57
C ASP A 68 -31.68 5.49 16.68
N ARG A 69 -31.26 4.25 16.36
CA ARG A 69 -30.49 3.38 17.27
C ARG A 69 -28.98 3.62 17.17
N VAL A 70 -28.45 3.84 15.98
CA VAL A 70 -27.00 3.98 15.74
C VAL A 70 -26.48 5.35 16.12
N ALA A 71 -27.19 6.42 15.77
CA ALA A 71 -26.69 7.78 15.93
C ALA A 71 -26.36 8.14 17.40
N PRO A 72 -27.18 7.78 18.41
CA PRO A 72 -26.83 8.03 19.81
C PRO A 72 -25.60 7.25 20.25
N LEU A 73 -25.42 6.01 19.77
CA LEU A 73 -24.24 5.19 20.05
C LEU A 73 -22.98 5.79 19.43
N VAL A 74 -23.07 6.32 18.21
CA VAL A 74 -21.97 7.03 17.54
C VAL A 74 -21.59 8.27 18.34
N LEU A 75 -22.55 9.09 18.75
CA LEU A 75 -22.29 10.27 19.59
C LEU A 75 -21.60 9.89 20.90
N LYS A 76 -22.14 8.89 21.59
CA LYS A 76 -21.58 8.41 22.85
C LYS A 76 -20.15 7.90 22.70
N THR A 77 -19.90 7.09 21.66
CA THR A 77 -18.60 6.44 21.48
C THR A 77 -17.56 7.44 20.97
N ALA A 78 -17.92 8.34 20.06
CA ALA A 78 -17.03 9.40 19.58
C ALA A 78 -16.62 10.37 20.70
N ALA A 79 -17.52 10.64 21.65
CA ALA A 79 -17.23 11.48 22.81
C ALA A 79 -16.11 10.95 23.72
N ALA A 80 -15.82 9.64 23.67
CA ALA A 80 -14.75 9.01 24.42
C ALA A 80 -13.38 9.00 23.70
N SER A 81 -13.28 9.58 22.50
CA SER A 81 -12.02 9.69 21.75
C SER A 81 -11.17 10.89 22.20
N ASP A 82 -9.89 10.90 21.82
CA ASP A 82 -8.96 11.99 22.15
C ASP A 82 -9.36 13.34 21.50
N ASP A 83 -9.98 13.28 20.32
CA ASP A 83 -10.58 14.44 19.64
C ASP A 83 -12.03 14.12 19.22
N PRO A 84 -13.00 14.33 20.11
CA PRO A 84 -14.40 13.98 19.89
C PRO A 84 -15.02 14.64 18.66
N LEU A 85 -14.72 15.92 18.41
CA LEU A 85 -15.37 16.67 17.33
C LEU A 85 -14.88 16.19 15.97
N THR A 86 -13.56 16.08 15.78
CA THR A 86 -12.97 15.57 14.54
C THR A 86 -13.40 14.13 14.27
N THR A 87 -13.43 13.30 15.31
CA THR A 87 -13.89 11.91 15.19
C THR A 87 -15.36 11.84 14.79
N LEU A 88 -16.23 12.64 15.42
CA LEU A 88 -17.63 12.72 15.04
C LEU A 88 -17.81 13.17 13.59
N GLN A 89 -17.07 14.19 13.14
CA GLN A 89 -17.12 14.67 11.76
C GLN A 89 -16.81 13.56 10.75
N ARG A 90 -15.77 12.77 11.00
CA ARG A 90 -15.39 11.63 10.14
C ARG A 90 -16.43 10.53 10.13
N LEU A 91 -17.02 10.21 11.30
CA LEU A 91 -18.06 9.19 11.40
C LEU A 91 -19.37 9.64 10.76
N VAL A 92 -19.74 10.92 10.85
CA VAL A 92 -20.89 11.49 10.14
C VAL A 92 -20.71 11.29 8.63
N HIS A 93 -19.54 11.62 8.08
CA HIS A 93 -19.26 11.39 6.67
C HIS A 93 -19.39 9.92 6.27
N LEU A 94 -18.89 9.00 7.10
CA LEU A 94 -19.04 7.56 6.89
C LEU A 94 -20.53 7.15 6.89
N LEU A 95 -21.32 7.61 7.86
CA LEU A 95 -22.76 7.32 7.94
C LEU A 95 -23.52 7.81 6.69
N GLU A 96 -23.16 8.97 6.17
CA GLU A 96 -23.72 9.51 4.92
C GLU A 96 -23.35 8.63 3.72
N ALA A 97 -22.09 8.20 3.62
CA ALA A 97 -21.61 7.35 2.53
C ALA A 97 -22.32 5.98 2.50
N ILE A 98 -22.58 5.39 3.67
CA ILE A 98 -23.27 4.10 3.78
C ILE A 98 -24.80 4.22 3.87
N GLY A 99 -25.35 5.44 3.89
CA GLY A 99 -26.75 5.69 4.26
C GLY A 99 -27.80 4.95 3.43
N ARG A 100 -27.47 4.59 2.19
CA ARG A 100 -28.36 3.80 1.32
C ARG A 100 -28.39 2.30 1.65
N ARG A 101 -27.46 1.82 2.47
CA ARG A 101 -27.22 0.41 2.80
C ARG A 101 -27.47 0.16 4.28
N THR A 102 -28.75 0.18 4.65
CA THR A 102 -29.20 0.14 6.06
C THR A 102 -28.80 -1.12 6.84
N VAL A 103 -28.32 -2.17 6.16
CA VAL A 103 -27.73 -3.36 6.79
C VAL A 103 -26.51 -3.01 7.64
N TYR A 104 -25.70 -2.04 7.23
CA TYR A 104 -24.53 -1.62 8.00
C TYR A 104 -24.91 -0.87 9.28
N PHE A 105 -26.07 -0.20 9.29
CA PHE A 105 -26.60 0.37 10.53
C PHE A 105 -27.02 -0.71 11.52
N ALA A 106 -27.65 -1.79 11.04
CA ALA A 106 -27.98 -2.93 11.89
C ALA A 106 -26.69 -3.54 12.48
N LEU A 107 -25.69 -3.81 11.64
CA LEU A 107 -24.37 -4.31 12.04
C LEU A 107 -23.76 -3.48 13.18
N MET A 108 -23.70 -2.15 13.03
CA MET A 108 -23.15 -1.26 14.06
C MET A 108 -23.97 -1.23 15.35
N SER A 109 -25.31 -1.26 15.25
CA SER A 109 -26.17 -1.26 16.45
C SER A 109 -26.16 -2.58 17.21
N GLU A 110 -25.92 -3.70 16.50
CA GLU A 110 -25.92 -5.05 17.07
C GLU A 110 -24.53 -5.45 17.59
N ASN A 111 -23.46 -4.81 17.11
CA ASN A 111 -22.08 -5.16 17.44
C ASN A 111 -21.32 -3.93 17.98
N PRO A 112 -21.33 -3.68 19.30
CA PRO A 112 -20.66 -2.52 19.91
C PRO A 112 -19.15 -2.44 19.63
N GLN A 113 -18.51 -3.58 19.37
CA GLN A 113 -17.11 -3.65 18.98
C GLN A 113 -16.86 -2.88 17.67
N VAL A 114 -17.74 -2.98 16.67
CA VAL A 114 -17.59 -2.29 15.38
C VAL A 114 -17.50 -0.78 15.59
N LEU A 115 -18.40 -0.21 16.40
CA LEU A 115 -18.40 1.22 16.73
C LEU A 115 -17.13 1.63 17.49
N THR A 116 -16.67 0.80 18.41
CA THR A 116 -15.43 1.04 19.16
C THR A 116 -14.22 1.08 18.22
N GLN A 117 -14.13 0.14 17.28
CA GLN A 117 -13.05 0.13 16.28
C GLN A 117 -13.17 1.30 15.30
N LEU A 118 -14.37 1.64 14.85
CA LEU A 118 -14.61 2.79 13.97
C LEU A 118 -14.17 4.11 14.61
N VAL A 119 -14.50 4.32 15.88
CA VAL A 119 -14.07 5.50 16.63
C VAL A 119 -12.55 5.52 16.78
N ARG A 120 -11.94 4.39 17.15
CA ARG A 120 -10.48 4.30 17.32
C ARG A 120 -9.74 4.59 16.01
N LEU A 121 -10.10 3.89 14.94
CA LEU A 121 -9.42 4.00 13.64
C LEU A 121 -9.77 5.32 12.94
N GLY A 122 -11.04 5.71 12.95
CA GLY A 122 -11.52 6.94 12.36
C GLY A 122 -11.03 8.18 13.10
N GLY A 123 -10.87 8.14 14.43
CA GLY A 123 -10.22 9.18 15.21
C GLY A 123 -8.72 9.28 14.92
N ALA A 124 -8.04 8.13 14.78
CA ALA A 124 -6.61 8.09 14.50
C ALA A 124 -6.24 8.53 13.08
N SER A 125 -7.08 8.30 12.06
CA SER A 125 -6.72 8.57 10.67
C SER A 125 -7.93 8.97 9.80
N PRO A 126 -7.89 10.14 9.12
CA PRO A 126 -8.89 10.48 8.11
C PRO A 126 -8.84 9.52 6.92
N TRP A 127 -7.65 9.06 6.54
CA TRP A 127 -7.48 8.09 5.46
C TRP A 127 -8.23 6.79 5.75
N ILE A 128 -8.13 6.23 6.96
CA ILE A 128 -8.86 5.00 7.31
C ILE A 128 -10.38 5.23 7.29
N ALA A 129 -10.86 6.36 7.81
CA ALA A 129 -12.28 6.69 7.76
C ALA A 129 -12.80 6.78 6.32
N ASN A 130 -12.06 7.44 5.44
CA ASN A 130 -12.39 7.55 4.02
C ASN A 130 -12.28 6.20 3.29
N TRP A 131 -11.30 5.37 3.66
CA TRP A 131 -11.12 4.02 3.13
C TRP A 131 -12.35 3.14 3.39
N ILE A 132 -12.85 3.14 4.62
CA ILE A 132 -14.07 2.40 5.00
C ILE A 132 -15.31 3.01 4.34
N ALA A 133 -15.40 4.34 4.24
CA ALA A 133 -16.53 5.00 3.56
C ALA A 133 -16.60 4.64 2.06
N GLN A 134 -15.46 4.53 1.39
CA GLN A 134 -15.36 4.11 -0.01
C GLN A 134 -15.63 2.61 -0.18
N HIS A 135 -15.29 1.80 0.81
CA HIS A 135 -15.45 0.35 0.79
C HIS A 135 -16.22 -0.17 2.03
N PRO A 136 -17.55 0.03 2.09
CA PRO A 136 -18.33 -0.29 3.30
C PRO A 136 -18.33 -1.78 3.72
N ILE A 137 -17.98 -2.69 2.81
CA ILE A 137 -17.79 -4.11 3.13
C ILE A 137 -16.70 -4.33 4.19
N LEU A 138 -15.78 -3.37 4.32
CA LEU A 138 -14.73 -3.38 5.35
C LEU A 138 -15.27 -3.25 6.78
N LEU A 139 -16.54 -2.91 6.98
CA LEU A 139 -17.15 -2.93 8.30
C LEU A 139 -17.17 -4.35 8.90
N ASP A 140 -17.22 -5.38 8.06
CA ASP A 140 -17.16 -6.78 8.50
C ASP A 140 -15.76 -7.14 9.05
N GLU A 141 -14.69 -6.56 8.50
CA GLU A 141 -13.31 -6.75 8.98
C GLU A 141 -13.12 -6.21 10.41
N LEU A 142 -13.95 -5.24 10.85
CA LEU A 142 -13.88 -4.68 12.20
C LEU A 142 -14.38 -5.64 13.29
N LEU A 143 -15.05 -6.72 12.89
CA LEU A 143 -15.44 -7.81 13.79
C LEU A 143 -14.28 -8.77 14.07
N ASP A 144 -13.28 -8.83 13.19
CA ASP A 144 -12.19 -9.80 13.29
C ASP A 144 -11.26 -9.46 14.48
N PRO A 145 -11.08 -10.36 15.46
CA PRO A 145 -10.13 -10.16 16.55
C PRO A 145 -8.67 -9.95 16.09
N SER A 146 -8.33 -10.44 14.89
CA SER A 146 -7.00 -10.34 14.27
C SER A 146 -6.79 -9.06 13.45
N LEU A 147 -7.71 -8.08 13.52
CA LEU A 147 -7.63 -6.80 12.80
C LEU A 147 -6.28 -6.09 12.91
N TYR A 148 -5.63 -6.20 14.07
CA TYR A 148 -4.33 -5.57 14.37
C TYR A 148 -3.12 -6.49 14.10
N GLU A 149 -3.35 -7.72 13.65
CA GLU A 149 -2.31 -8.69 13.35
C GLU A 149 -1.99 -8.67 11.85
N LEU A 150 -0.70 -8.60 11.55
CA LEU A 150 -0.20 -8.65 10.17
C LEU A 150 -0.04 -10.12 9.75
N PRO A 151 -0.76 -10.58 8.70
CA PRO A 151 -0.60 -11.94 8.21
C PRO A 151 0.76 -12.14 7.52
N THR A 152 1.18 -13.40 7.47
CA THR A 152 2.37 -13.78 6.68
C THR A 152 2.03 -13.86 5.19
N ALA A 153 3.04 -13.80 4.33
CA ALA A 153 2.85 -13.96 2.89
C ALA A 153 2.21 -15.32 2.52
N GLU A 154 2.55 -16.40 3.24
CA GLU A 154 1.94 -17.71 3.05
C GLU A 154 0.46 -17.71 3.40
N THR A 155 0.11 -17.12 4.56
CA THR A 155 -1.29 -16.97 5.00
C THR A 155 -2.12 -16.18 3.99
N LEU A 156 -1.59 -15.05 3.50
CA LEU A 156 -2.25 -14.22 2.49
C LEU A 156 -2.54 -15.01 1.21
N GLN A 157 -1.56 -15.77 0.72
CA GLN A 157 -1.71 -16.55 -0.51
C GLN A 157 -2.72 -17.70 -0.34
N ASP A 158 -2.68 -18.40 0.78
CA ASP A 158 -3.61 -19.50 1.06
C ASP A 158 -5.04 -19.00 1.23
N GLU A 159 -5.23 -17.90 1.95
CA GLU A 159 -6.54 -17.26 2.11
C GLU A 159 -7.11 -16.83 0.75
N LEU A 160 -6.31 -16.14 -0.07
CA LEU A 160 -6.76 -15.68 -1.38
C LEU A 160 -7.09 -16.86 -2.31
N ARG A 161 -6.31 -17.94 -2.26
CA ARG A 161 -6.57 -19.18 -3.00
C ARG A 161 -7.90 -19.80 -2.58
N GLN A 162 -8.19 -19.84 -1.27
CA GLN A 162 -9.47 -20.36 -0.75
C GLN A 162 -10.65 -19.50 -1.19
N ARG A 163 -10.55 -18.17 -1.08
CA ARG A 163 -11.61 -17.25 -1.53
C ARG A 163 -11.93 -17.43 -3.02
N LEU A 164 -10.90 -17.53 -3.87
CA LEU A 164 -11.08 -17.72 -5.32
C LEU A 164 -11.58 -19.13 -5.69
N ALA A 165 -11.30 -20.16 -4.91
CA ALA A 165 -11.76 -21.52 -5.19
C ALA A 165 -13.29 -21.68 -5.12
N HIS A 166 -13.99 -20.77 -4.43
CA HIS A 166 -15.44 -20.74 -4.33
C HIS A 166 -16.12 -19.99 -5.49
N ILE A 167 -15.35 -19.37 -6.39
CA ILE A 167 -15.86 -18.59 -7.52
C ILE A 167 -15.77 -19.41 -8.81
N PRO A 168 -16.82 -19.40 -9.66
CA PRO A 168 -16.75 -20.05 -10.97
C PRO A 168 -15.55 -19.60 -11.80
N GLU A 169 -14.88 -20.53 -12.48
CA GLU A 169 -13.66 -20.25 -13.25
C GLU A 169 -13.89 -19.39 -14.50
N ASP A 170 -15.12 -19.30 -14.97
CA ASP A 170 -15.56 -18.50 -16.11
C ASP A 170 -16.08 -17.10 -15.74
N ASP A 171 -16.26 -16.83 -14.44
CA ASP A 171 -16.71 -15.53 -13.92
C ASP A 171 -15.53 -14.64 -13.52
N LEU A 172 -14.84 -14.08 -14.52
CA LEU A 172 -13.69 -13.22 -14.29
C LEU A 172 -14.07 -11.94 -13.52
N GLU A 173 -15.29 -11.42 -13.70
CA GLU A 173 -15.74 -10.21 -13.03
C GLU A 173 -15.81 -10.43 -11.52
N LEU A 174 -16.43 -11.53 -11.08
CA LEU A 174 -16.52 -11.85 -9.66
C LEU A 174 -15.14 -12.20 -9.06
N GLN A 175 -14.28 -12.90 -9.80
CA GLN A 175 -12.90 -13.14 -9.37
C GLN A 175 -12.13 -11.83 -9.16
N MET A 176 -12.32 -10.85 -10.05
CA MET A 176 -11.73 -9.52 -9.95
C MET A 176 -12.26 -8.74 -8.74
N GLU A 177 -13.53 -8.89 -8.38
CA GLU A 177 -14.08 -8.28 -7.15
C GLU A 177 -13.47 -8.89 -5.90
N VAL A 178 -13.34 -10.23 -5.82
CA VAL A 178 -12.71 -10.91 -4.69
C VAL A 178 -11.27 -10.44 -4.46
N LEU A 179 -10.49 -10.23 -5.52
CA LEU A 179 -9.14 -9.68 -5.41
C LEU A 179 -9.12 -8.28 -4.78
N ARG A 180 -10.09 -7.42 -5.14
CA ARG A 180 -10.20 -6.05 -4.61
C ARG A 180 -10.62 -6.06 -3.16
N GLU A 181 -11.66 -6.83 -2.82
CA GLU A 181 -12.11 -6.99 -1.44
C GLU A 181 -10.98 -7.50 -0.54
N PHE A 182 -10.25 -8.52 -0.99
CA PHE A 182 -9.08 -9.04 -0.29
C PHE A 182 -8.01 -7.97 -0.08
N ARG A 183 -7.63 -7.23 -1.13
CA ARG A 183 -6.68 -6.12 -1.01
C ARG A 183 -7.17 -5.11 0.03
N HIS A 184 -8.44 -4.71 -0.04
CA HIS A 184 -8.98 -3.64 0.80
C HIS A 184 -8.99 -4.01 2.27
N GLY A 185 -9.38 -5.24 2.59
CA GLY A 185 -9.38 -5.77 3.96
C GLY A 185 -7.96 -5.81 4.53
N HIS A 186 -7.01 -6.38 3.79
CA HIS A 186 -5.63 -6.49 4.28
C HIS A 186 -4.90 -5.15 4.34
N VAL A 187 -5.15 -4.22 3.42
CA VAL A 187 -4.61 -2.85 3.54
C VAL A 187 -5.19 -2.15 4.77
N LEU A 188 -6.48 -2.34 5.08
CA LEU A 188 -7.08 -1.82 6.32
C LEU A 188 -6.41 -2.41 7.56
N ARG A 189 -6.14 -3.73 7.58
CA ARG A 189 -5.41 -4.38 8.69
C ARG A 189 -4.01 -3.82 8.87
N VAL A 190 -3.28 -3.58 7.78
CA VAL A 190 -1.97 -2.93 7.85
C VAL A 190 -2.09 -1.51 8.40
N ALA A 191 -3.07 -0.72 7.95
CA ALA A 191 -3.32 0.62 8.49
C ALA A 191 -3.70 0.59 9.97
N ALA A 192 -4.54 -0.35 10.40
CA ALA A 192 -4.94 -0.54 11.78
C ALA A 192 -3.76 -0.89 12.69
N ALA A 193 -2.85 -1.74 12.21
CA ALA A 193 -1.61 -2.07 12.92
C ALA A 193 -0.63 -0.89 12.97
N ASP A 194 -0.53 -0.09 11.90
CA ASP A 194 0.38 1.06 11.79
C ASP A 194 -0.03 2.24 12.68
N VAL A 195 -1.34 2.51 12.81
CA VAL A 195 -1.84 3.50 13.80
C VAL A 195 -1.78 2.98 15.24
N GLY A 196 -1.60 1.66 15.41
CA GLY A 196 -1.36 1.03 16.71
C GLY A 196 0.06 1.27 17.22
N PRO A 197 0.32 1.04 18.52
CA PRO A 197 1.66 1.25 19.07
C PRO A 197 2.65 0.18 18.57
N GLY A 198 3.82 0.64 18.11
CA GLY A 198 5.03 -0.19 18.05
C GLY A 198 5.29 -0.98 16.76
N LEU A 199 4.57 -0.70 15.67
CA LEU A 199 4.93 -1.26 14.35
C LEU A 199 6.10 -0.46 13.76
N ALA A 200 7.20 -1.14 13.45
CA ALA A 200 8.32 -0.52 12.75
C ALA A 200 7.92 -0.20 11.30
N PRO A 201 8.26 0.98 10.74
CA PRO A 201 7.78 1.40 9.43
C PRO A 201 8.21 0.47 8.29
N GLU A 202 9.37 -0.17 8.39
CA GLU A 202 9.80 -1.18 7.42
C GLU A 202 8.89 -2.42 7.40
N ARG A 203 8.23 -2.75 8.53
CA ARG A 203 7.24 -3.84 8.58
C ARG A 203 5.94 -3.44 7.91
N THR A 204 5.55 -2.16 8.00
CA THR A 204 4.39 -1.62 7.27
C THR A 204 4.62 -1.75 5.76
N GLY A 205 5.79 -1.32 5.28
CA GLY A 205 6.16 -1.44 3.86
C GLY A 205 6.20 -2.89 3.36
N ALA A 206 6.81 -3.78 4.14
CA ALA A 206 6.90 -5.19 3.81
C ALA A 206 5.52 -5.88 3.81
N ALA A 207 4.64 -5.53 4.74
CA ALA A 207 3.28 -6.07 4.79
C ALA A 207 2.44 -5.61 3.59
N LEU A 208 2.52 -4.33 3.20
CA LEU A 208 1.88 -3.82 2.00
C LEU A 208 2.42 -4.51 0.73
N ALA A 209 3.74 -4.73 0.66
CA ALA A 209 4.36 -5.50 -0.43
C ALA A 209 3.85 -6.94 -0.48
N ALA A 210 3.73 -7.62 0.66
CA ALA A 210 3.21 -8.98 0.72
C ALA A 210 1.75 -9.07 0.22
N VAL A 211 0.91 -8.08 0.55
CA VAL A 211 -0.47 -7.99 0.01
C VAL A 211 -0.44 -7.79 -1.51
N ALA A 212 0.35 -6.85 -2.01
CA ALA A 212 0.48 -6.59 -3.44
C ALA A 212 0.98 -7.83 -4.21
N GLU A 213 1.99 -8.52 -3.69
CA GLU A 213 2.55 -9.73 -4.28
C GLU A 213 1.52 -10.85 -4.37
N SER A 214 0.78 -11.09 -3.28
CA SER A 214 -0.27 -12.13 -3.21
C SER A 214 -1.33 -11.90 -4.28
N VAL A 215 -1.74 -10.64 -4.44
CA VAL A 215 -2.72 -10.23 -5.44
C VAL A 215 -2.16 -10.31 -6.87
N VAL A 216 -0.91 -9.92 -7.10
CA VAL A 216 -0.24 -10.05 -8.42
C VAL A 216 -0.09 -11.51 -8.82
N MET A 217 0.30 -12.39 -7.89
CA MET A 217 0.40 -13.83 -8.14
C MET A 217 -0.95 -14.43 -8.53
N ALA A 218 -2.02 -14.12 -7.79
CA ALA A 218 -3.37 -14.59 -8.13
C ALA A 218 -3.85 -14.03 -9.48
N SER A 219 -3.60 -12.74 -9.74
CA SER A 219 -3.98 -12.09 -11.00
C SER A 219 -3.25 -12.68 -12.21
N LEU A 220 -1.96 -13.01 -12.05
CA LEU A 220 -1.17 -13.70 -13.07
C LEU A 220 -1.76 -15.08 -13.37
N GLU A 221 -2.17 -15.81 -12.34
CA GLU A 221 -2.79 -17.12 -12.50
C GLU A 221 -4.13 -17.06 -13.24
N LEU A 222 -4.99 -16.08 -12.91
CA LEU A 222 -6.24 -15.86 -13.62
C LEU A 222 -6.00 -15.52 -15.10
N ALA A 223 -5.08 -14.59 -15.36
CA ALA A 223 -4.71 -14.19 -16.72
C ALA A 223 -4.15 -15.37 -17.54
N ARG A 224 -3.36 -16.23 -16.90
CA ARG A 224 -2.78 -17.43 -17.50
C ARG A 224 -3.86 -18.45 -17.87
N ARG A 225 -4.75 -18.78 -16.93
CA ARG A 225 -5.86 -19.74 -17.17
C ARG A 225 -6.75 -19.31 -18.32
N ASP A 226 -7.10 -18.03 -18.38
CA ASP A 226 -7.93 -17.46 -19.44
C ASP A 226 -7.30 -17.66 -20.84
N LEU A 227 -5.99 -17.40 -20.95
CA LEU A 227 -5.26 -17.61 -22.21
C LEU A 227 -5.08 -19.09 -22.54
N GLU A 228 -4.71 -19.92 -21.56
CA GLU A 228 -4.49 -21.35 -21.75
C GLU A 228 -5.77 -22.08 -22.16
N ARG A 229 -6.96 -21.64 -21.71
CA ARG A 229 -8.25 -22.19 -22.14
C ARG A 229 -8.45 -22.10 -23.66
N LYS A 230 -7.96 -21.02 -24.28
CA LYS A 230 -8.10 -20.77 -25.73
C LYS A 230 -6.91 -21.25 -26.54
N HIS A 231 -5.71 -21.03 -26.04
CA HIS A 231 -4.47 -21.20 -26.78
C HIS A 231 -3.68 -22.43 -26.35
N GLY A 232 -4.03 -23.07 -25.24
CA GLY A 232 -3.24 -24.11 -24.59
C GLY A 232 -2.01 -23.54 -23.87
N ALA A 233 -1.31 -24.40 -23.12
CA ALA A 233 -0.07 -24.03 -22.45
C ALA A 233 1.08 -23.83 -23.46
N PRO A 234 1.98 -22.86 -23.23
CA PRO A 234 3.18 -22.69 -24.06
C PRO A 234 4.10 -23.90 -23.93
N ARG A 235 4.73 -24.31 -25.03
CA ARG A 235 5.68 -25.44 -25.07
C ARG A 235 6.90 -25.12 -25.91
N CYS A 236 7.98 -25.83 -25.64
CA CYS A 236 9.18 -25.81 -26.46
C CYS A 236 9.43 -27.22 -27.02
N PRO A 237 9.43 -27.41 -28.35
CA PRO A 237 9.76 -28.70 -28.95
C PRO A 237 11.12 -29.22 -28.45
N GLY A 238 11.19 -30.50 -28.06
CA GLY A 238 12.42 -31.12 -27.60
C GLY A 238 12.88 -30.74 -26.18
N SER A 239 12.11 -29.93 -25.45
CA SER A 239 12.38 -29.57 -24.05
C SER A 239 11.25 -30.04 -23.13
N GLU A 240 11.61 -30.68 -22.01
CA GLU A 240 10.67 -30.99 -20.93
C GLU A 240 10.43 -29.78 -20.01
N ALA A 241 11.33 -28.79 -20.00
CA ALA A 241 11.15 -27.55 -19.27
C ALA A 241 10.08 -26.67 -19.94
N ALA A 242 9.06 -26.28 -19.18
CA ALA A 242 8.00 -25.41 -19.65
C ALA A 242 8.52 -23.97 -19.81
N PRO A 243 8.16 -23.28 -20.91
CA PRO A 243 8.38 -21.84 -21.04
C PRO A 243 7.82 -21.08 -19.83
N GLY A 244 8.57 -20.09 -19.34
CA GLY A 244 8.26 -19.37 -18.11
C GLY A 244 7.93 -17.90 -18.34
N PHE A 245 7.15 -17.33 -17.43
CA PHE A 245 6.88 -15.89 -17.33
C PHE A 245 7.20 -15.42 -15.91
N ALA A 246 7.77 -14.23 -15.75
CA ALA A 246 8.07 -13.65 -14.45
C ALA A 246 7.73 -12.15 -14.43
N VAL A 247 7.17 -11.72 -13.31
CA VAL A 247 6.99 -10.32 -12.95
C VAL A 247 8.14 -9.93 -12.04
N ILE A 248 8.87 -8.89 -12.42
CA ILE A 248 9.97 -8.34 -11.63
C ILE A 248 9.50 -6.99 -11.07
N GLY A 249 9.40 -6.90 -9.75
CA GLY A 249 9.11 -5.64 -9.06
C GLY A 249 10.35 -4.77 -8.99
N TYR A 250 10.19 -3.48 -9.24
CA TYR A 250 11.18 -2.42 -9.09
C TYR A 250 10.71 -1.43 -8.01
N GLY A 251 11.52 -0.39 -7.76
CA GLY A 251 11.13 0.71 -6.87
C GLY A 251 10.69 0.22 -5.50
N LYS A 252 9.61 0.81 -4.97
CA LYS A 252 9.07 0.48 -3.64
C LYS A 252 8.54 -0.96 -3.54
N LEU A 253 8.01 -1.53 -4.62
CA LEU A 253 7.57 -2.94 -4.64
C LEU A 253 8.78 -3.87 -4.50
N GLY A 254 9.80 -3.65 -5.32
CA GLY A 254 10.99 -4.48 -5.34
C GLY A 254 11.84 -4.37 -4.06
N SER A 255 11.84 -3.20 -3.42
CA SER A 255 12.54 -2.98 -2.15
C SER A 255 11.70 -3.20 -0.88
N LEU A 256 10.49 -3.75 -0.98
CA LEU A 256 9.62 -4.03 0.18
C LEU A 256 9.24 -2.78 1.00
N GLU A 257 9.11 -1.64 0.34
CA GLU A 257 8.90 -0.31 0.93
C GLU A 257 7.64 0.35 0.38
N LEU A 258 6.60 -0.43 0.06
CA LEU A 258 5.33 0.10 -0.43
C LEU A 258 4.66 0.99 0.64
N GLY A 259 4.12 2.13 0.22
CA GLY A 259 3.15 2.91 0.99
C GLY A 259 1.70 2.74 0.48
N TYR A 260 0.72 3.19 1.25
CA TYR A 260 -0.73 3.01 1.01
C TYR A 260 -1.26 3.45 -0.37
N GLY A 261 -0.60 4.41 -1.02
CA GLY A 261 -0.94 4.93 -2.34
C GLY A 261 0.13 4.72 -3.39
N SER A 262 0.94 3.67 -3.27
CA SER A 262 2.04 3.40 -4.22
C SER A 262 1.54 2.70 -5.47
N ASP A 263 2.07 3.13 -6.61
CA ASP A 263 1.97 2.38 -7.86
C ASP A 263 2.87 1.12 -7.78
N LEU A 264 2.58 0.13 -8.61
CA LEU A 264 3.43 -1.05 -8.74
C LEU A 264 4.39 -0.89 -9.92
N ASP A 265 5.63 -0.50 -9.63
CA ASP A 265 6.74 -0.50 -10.59
C ASP A 265 7.13 -1.94 -10.93
N MET A 266 6.93 -2.37 -12.18
CA MET A 266 7.28 -3.72 -12.60
C MET A 266 7.70 -3.83 -14.06
N ILE A 267 8.38 -4.93 -14.38
CA ILE A 267 8.67 -5.35 -15.75
C ILE A 267 8.31 -6.81 -15.92
N PHE A 268 8.11 -7.23 -17.18
CA PHE A 268 7.78 -8.61 -17.49
C PHE A 268 8.90 -9.28 -18.29
N LEU A 269 9.33 -10.43 -17.78
CA LEU A 269 10.31 -11.29 -18.42
C LEU A 269 9.67 -12.61 -18.82
N TYR A 270 10.19 -13.21 -19.89
CA TYR A 270 9.83 -14.58 -20.26
C TYR A 270 11.06 -15.41 -20.62
N GLN A 271 10.91 -16.72 -20.50
CA GLN A 271 11.82 -17.74 -20.99
C GLN A 271 11.04 -18.58 -21.99
N GLY A 272 11.51 -18.64 -23.22
CA GLY A 272 10.92 -19.47 -24.27
C GLY A 272 12.00 -19.94 -25.24
N CYS A 273 11.56 -20.48 -26.37
CA CYS A 273 12.40 -20.88 -27.49
C CYS A 273 11.76 -20.37 -28.79
N ASP A 274 12.58 -20.20 -29.83
CA ASP A 274 12.15 -19.59 -31.09
C ASP A 274 11.08 -20.41 -31.82
N GLU A 275 11.17 -21.75 -31.75
CA GLU A 275 10.16 -22.68 -32.32
C GLU A 275 8.99 -22.96 -31.36
N GLY A 276 8.94 -22.26 -30.23
CA GLY A 276 7.99 -22.52 -29.16
C GLY A 276 6.59 -22.02 -29.50
N VAL A 277 5.61 -22.92 -29.35
CA VAL A 277 4.19 -22.66 -29.63
C VAL A 277 3.30 -23.23 -28.53
N THR A 278 2.13 -22.65 -28.35
CA THR A 278 1.12 -23.16 -27.42
C THR A 278 0.41 -24.40 -27.98
N CYS A 279 -0.04 -25.30 -27.10
CA CYS A 279 -0.55 -26.62 -27.49
C CYS A 279 -2.08 -26.72 -27.68
N GLY A 280 -2.79 -25.58 -27.77
CA GLY A 280 -4.25 -25.53 -27.85
C GLY A 280 -4.79 -25.37 -29.28
N PRO A 281 -6.12 -25.23 -29.42
CA PRO A 281 -6.79 -25.23 -30.72
C PRO A 281 -6.44 -24.03 -31.61
N VAL A 282 -6.05 -22.91 -31.00
CA VAL A 282 -5.55 -21.72 -31.70
C VAL A 282 -4.12 -21.47 -31.21
N PRO A 283 -3.09 -22.07 -31.82
CA PRO A 283 -1.72 -21.96 -31.33
C PRO A 283 -1.19 -20.52 -31.48
N LEU A 284 -0.36 -20.11 -30.53
CA LEU A 284 0.39 -18.87 -30.56
C LEU A 284 1.88 -19.16 -30.41
N PRO A 285 2.76 -18.40 -31.09
CA PRO A 285 4.17 -18.35 -30.73
C PRO A 285 4.34 -17.90 -29.27
N ASN A 286 5.37 -18.42 -28.58
CA ASN A 286 5.60 -18.13 -27.17
C ASN A 286 5.70 -16.63 -26.88
N GLU A 287 6.42 -15.86 -27.71
CA GLU A 287 6.53 -14.40 -27.56
C GLU A 287 5.14 -13.73 -27.57
N ALA A 288 4.29 -14.10 -28.53
CA ALA A 288 2.94 -13.55 -28.66
C ALA A 288 2.03 -13.98 -27.49
N PHE A 289 2.16 -15.21 -27.00
CA PHE A 289 1.43 -15.69 -25.82
C PHE A 289 1.81 -14.88 -24.58
N PHE A 290 3.11 -14.72 -24.30
CA PHE A 290 3.57 -14.00 -23.12
C PHE A 290 3.29 -12.50 -23.19
N ALA A 291 3.36 -11.89 -24.39
CA ALA A 291 2.93 -10.51 -24.57
C ALA A 291 1.45 -10.32 -24.22
N ARG A 292 0.57 -11.25 -24.66
CA ARG A 292 -0.85 -11.23 -24.29
C ARG A 292 -1.06 -11.50 -22.80
N LEU A 293 -0.26 -12.38 -22.20
CA LEU A 293 -0.31 -12.64 -20.76
C LEU A 293 0.00 -11.38 -19.95
N GLY A 294 1.06 -10.65 -20.33
CA GLY A 294 1.38 -9.35 -19.71
C GLY A 294 0.26 -8.33 -19.86
N GLN A 295 -0.36 -8.22 -21.05
CA GLN A 295 -1.52 -7.34 -21.27
C GLN A 295 -2.73 -7.73 -20.41
N ARG A 296 -3.01 -9.03 -20.29
CA ARG A 296 -4.13 -9.55 -19.53
C ARG A 296 -3.92 -9.35 -18.02
N LEU A 297 -2.70 -9.55 -17.53
CA LEU A 297 -2.32 -9.22 -16.16
C LEU A 297 -2.56 -7.74 -15.85
N ILE A 298 -2.07 -6.83 -16.69
CA ILE A 298 -2.31 -5.38 -16.52
C ILE A 298 -3.81 -5.11 -16.43
N HIS A 299 -4.61 -5.69 -17.34
CA HIS A 299 -6.06 -5.49 -17.32
C HIS A 299 -6.71 -5.91 -15.99
N VAL A 300 -6.33 -7.07 -15.43
CA VAL A 300 -6.88 -7.53 -14.13
C VAL A 300 -6.53 -6.53 -13.00
N LEU A 301 -5.31 -6.01 -13.02
CA LEU A 301 -4.81 -5.06 -12.01
C LEU A 301 -5.46 -3.67 -12.14
N THR A 302 -5.62 -3.15 -13.36
CA THR A 302 -5.97 -1.74 -13.59
C THR A 302 -7.42 -1.50 -14.00
N ALA A 303 -8.18 -2.53 -14.37
CA ALA A 303 -9.59 -2.35 -14.76
C ALA A 303 -10.41 -1.77 -13.60
N ARG A 304 -11.38 -0.91 -13.92
CA ARG A 304 -12.26 -0.31 -12.93
C ARG A 304 -13.52 -1.15 -12.80
N THR A 305 -13.84 -1.54 -11.58
CA THR A 305 -15.04 -2.31 -11.23
C THR A 305 -15.82 -1.58 -10.12
N PRO A 306 -16.94 -2.10 -9.59
CA PRO A 306 -17.61 -1.52 -8.42
C PRO A 306 -16.68 -1.39 -7.21
N GLY A 307 -15.76 -2.34 -7.01
CA GLY A 307 -14.67 -2.27 -6.04
C GLY A 307 -13.53 -1.30 -6.41
N GLY A 308 -13.58 -0.57 -7.52
CA GLY A 308 -12.51 0.35 -7.94
C GLY A 308 -11.42 -0.34 -8.76
N ILE A 309 -10.18 0.14 -8.63
CA ILE A 309 -9.00 -0.47 -9.27
C ILE A 309 -8.20 -1.25 -8.21
N LEU A 310 -7.43 -2.25 -8.62
CA LEU A 310 -6.62 -3.03 -7.69
C LEU A 310 -5.29 -2.32 -7.40
N TYR A 311 -4.55 -2.00 -8.45
CA TYR A 311 -3.35 -1.17 -8.40
C TYR A 311 -3.14 -0.44 -9.73
N GLU A 312 -2.57 0.77 -9.65
CA GLU A 312 -1.92 1.38 -10.80
C GLU A 312 -0.59 0.64 -11.07
N VAL A 313 -0.23 0.52 -12.35
CA VAL A 313 0.96 -0.24 -12.79
C VAL A 313 1.88 0.67 -13.59
N ASP A 314 3.14 0.76 -13.17
CA ASP A 314 4.18 1.49 -13.89
C ASP A 314 5.20 0.52 -14.52
N LEU A 315 5.28 0.56 -15.85
CA LEU A 315 6.16 -0.30 -16.66
C LEU A 315 7.30 0.48 -17.31
N ARG A 316 7.57 1.71 -16.88
CA ARG A 316 8.55 2.61 -17.53
C ARG A 316 10.00 2.18 -17.35
N LEU A 317 10.28 1.33 -16.37
CA LEU A 317 11.63 0.82 -16.07
C LEU A 317 12.03 -0.41 -16.91
N ARG A 318 11.18 -0.86 -17.85
CA ARG A 318 11.54 -1.93 -18.78
C ARG A 318 12.58 -1.45 -19.81
N PRO A 319 13.35 -2.35 -20.44
CA PRO A 319 14.30 -2.00 -21.49
C PRO A 319 13.70 -1.07 -22.54
N SER A 320 14.39 0.03 -22.86
CA SER A 320 13.92 1.07 -23.80
C SER A 320 12.64 1.82 -23.36
N GLY A 321 12.24 1.69 -22.09
CA GLY A 321 11.11 2.39 -21.47
C GLY A 321 9.81 2.25 -22.25
N LYS A 322 9.08 3.35 -22.45
CA LYS A 322 7.79 3.36 -23.17
C LYS A 322 7.88 2.84 -24.61
N SER A 323 9.05 2.95 -25.25
CA SER A 323 9.29 2.50 -26.62
C SER A 323 9.69 1.03 -26.71
N GLY A 324 9.97 0.39 -25.57
CA GLY A 324 10.33 -1.02 -25.50
C GLY A 324 9.13 -1.96 -25.55
N LEU A 325 9.42 -3.22 -25.91
CA LEU A 325 8.46 -4.32 -25.85
C LEU A 325 7.90 -4.45 -24.43
N LEU A 326 6.64 -4.87 -24.34
CA LEU A 326 5.98 -5.06 -23.05
C LEU A 326 6.62 -6.19 -22.24
N VAL A 327 7.06 -7.24 -22.92
CA VAL A 327 7.70 -8.42 -22.32
C VAL A 327 9.01 -8.64 -23.06
N THR A 328 10.08 -8.93 -22.31
CA THR A 328 11.42 -9.15 -22.86
C THR A 328 11.93 -10.54 -22.48
N SER A 329 12.64 -11.23 -23.37
CA SER A 329 13.27 -12.49 -22.99
C SER A 329 14.38 -12.25 -21.96
N LEU A 330 14.67 -13.21 -21.09
CA LEU A 330 15.77 -13.06 -20.11
C LEU A 330 17.12 -12.76 -20.79
N ALA A 331 17.39 -13.43 -21.92
CA ALA A 331 18.59 -13.19 -22.72
C ALA A 331 18.65 -11.76 -23.26
N ALA A 332 17.57 -11.26 -23.89
CA ALA A 332 17.53 -9.89 -24.39
C ALA A 332 17.62 -8.85 -23.27
N PHE A 333 17.01 -9.12 -22.11
CA PHE A 333 17.15 -8.28 -20.92
C PHE A 333 18.61 -8.20 -20.45
N ARG A 334 19.30 -9.34 -20.36
CA ARG A 334 20.73 -9.40 -20.01
C ARG A 334 21.57 -8.60 -21.00
N ASP A 335 21.39 -8.83 -22.29
CA ASP A 335 22.18 -8.16 -23.34
C ASP A 335 21.94 -6.63 -23.34
N TYR A 336 20.70 -6.20 -23.13
CA TYR A 336 20.37 -4.79 -22.96
C TYR A 336 21.07 -4.19 -21.74
N GLN A 337 20.99 -4.84 -20.58
CA GLN A 337 21.60 -4.36 -19.34
C GLN A 337 23.14 -4.32 -19.41
N LEU A 338 23.74 -5.22 -20.18
CA LEU A 338 25.19 -5.27 -20.37
C LEU A 338 25.69 -4.21 -21.37
N GLY A 339 24.98 -4.02 -22.47
CA GLY A 339 25.44 -3.22 -23.62
C GLY A 339 24.84 -1.83 -23.77
N HIS A 340 23.64 -1.56 -23.23
CA HIS A 340 22.87 -0.36 -23.56
C HIS A 340 22.33 0.40 -22.35
N ALA A 341 22.14 -0.26 -21.20
CA ALA A 341 21.54 0.37 -20.04
C ALA A 341 22.42 1.46 -19.41
N TRP A 342 21.78 2.53 -18.98
CA TRP A 342 22.41 3.65 -18.29
C TRP A 342 22.68 3.33 -16.81
N THR A 343 23.58 4.07 -16.18
CA THR A 343 23.90 3.91 -14.75
C THR A 343 22.68 4.06 -13.83
N TRP A 344 21.74 4.97 -14.17
CA TRP A 344 20.49 5.11 -13.40
C TRP A 344 19.57 3.87 -13.53
N GLU A 345 19.64 3.12 -14.62
CA GLU A 345 18.90 1.86 -14.77
C GLU A 345 19.53 0.78 -13.88
N HIS A 346 20.86 0.76 -13.77
CA HIS A 346 21.55 -0.12 -12.81
C HIS A 346 21.25 0.27 -11.36
N GLN A 347 21.09 1.56 -11.05
CA GLN A 347 20.61 2.02 -9.74
C GLN A 347 19.20 1.49 -9.45
N ALA A 348 18.28 1.58 -10.41
CA ALA A 348 16.94 1.02 -10.26
C ALA A 348 16.96 -0.51 -10.08
N LEU A 349 17.88 -1.20 -10.77
CA LEU A 349 18.07 -2.64 -10.68
C LEU A 349 18.55 -3.10 -9.28
N VAL A 350 19.21 -2.24 -8.49
CA VAL A 350 19.55 -2.54 -7.08
C VAL A 350 18.29 -2.88 -6.28
N ARG A 351 17.16 -2.22 -6.58
CA ARG A 351 15.87 -2.44 -5.89
C ARG A 351 14.99 -3.48 -6.58
N ALA A 352 15.47 -4.17 -7.61
CA ALA A 352 14.65 -5.08 -8.40
C ALA A 352 14.70 -6.53 -7.90
N ARG A 353 13.54 -7.19 -7.82
CA ARG A 353 13.42 -8.63 -7.51
C ARG A 353 12.23 -9.29 -8.19
N PRO A 354 12.23 -10.62 -8.37
CA PRO A 354 11.03 -11.36 -8.77
C PRO A 354 9.92 -11.22 -7.71
N VAL A 355 8.69 -11.00 -8.17
CA VAL A 355 7.48 -10.88 -7.31
C VAL A 355 6.41 -11.91 -7.64
N ALA A 356 6.38 -12.43 -8.87
CA ALA A 356 5.45 -13.48 -9.29
C ALA A 356 5.99 -14.24 -10.51
N GLY A 357 5.50 -15.47 -10.71
CA GLY A 357 5.77 -16.27 -11.91
C GLY A 357 6.73 -17.44 -11.68
N SER A 358 7.43 -17.84 -12.74
CA SER A 358 8.29 -19.04 -12.76
C SER A 358 9.49 -18.90 -11.82
N ALA A 359 9.63 -19.87 -10.91
CA ALA A 359 10.77 -19.95 -10.00
C ALA A 359 12.12 -20.14 -10.72
N GLU A 360 12.12 -20.81 -11.88
CA GLU A 360 13.33 -20.98 -12.69
C GLU A 360 13.76 -19.65 -13.32
N LEU A 361 12.81 -18.93 -13.91
CA LEU A 361 13.07 -17.61 -14.48
C LEU A 361 13.43 -16.59 -13.40
N ALA A 362 12.86 -16.69 -12.20
CA ALA A 362 13.24 -15.89 -11.04
C ALA A 362 14.71 -16.11 -10.64
N ARG A 363 15.19 -17.37 -10.65
CA ARG A 363 16.62 -17.68 -10.42
C ARG A 363 17.49 -17.11 -11.53
N GLY A 364 17.12 -17.29 -12.79
CA GLY A 364 17.85 -16.71 -13.92
C GLY A 364 17.93 -15.19 -13.87
N PHE A 365 16.84 -14.51 -13.49
CA PHE A 365 16.87 -13.06 -13.25
C PHE A 365 17.83 -12.69 -12.11
N ALA A 366 17.82 -13.42 -10.99
CA ALA A 366 18.70 -13.14 -9.87
C ALA A 366 20.19 -13.27 -10.26
N GLU A 367 20.53 -14.26 -11.09
CA GLU A 367 21.87 -14.44 -11.65
C GLU A 367 22.26 -13.27 -12.55
N VAL A 368 21.39 -12.88 -13.48
CA VAL A 368 21.62 -11.73 -14.37
C VAL A 368 21.75 -10.42 -13.58
N ARG A 369 20.87 -10.18 -12.60
CA ARG A 369 20.95 -9.01 -11.72
C ARG A 369 22.28 -9.00 -10.98
N ARG A 370 22.69 -10.12 -10.38
CA ARG A 370 23.99 -10.24 -9.69
C ARG A 370 25.13 -9.94 -10.64
N GLU A 371 25.13 -10.51 -11.85
CA GLU A 371 26.14 -10.25 -12.87
C GLU A 371 26.27 -8.76 -13.16
N ILE A 372 25.16 -8.07 -13.44
CA ILE A 372 25.14 -6.64 -13.78
C ILE A 372 25.64 -5.79 -12.61
N LEU A 373 25.17 -6.07 -11.39
CA LEU A 373 25.56 -5.31 -10.20
C LEU A 373 27.05 -5.52 -9.86
N CYS A 374 27.59 -6.73 -10.05
CA CYS A 374 28.99 -7.07 -9.76
C CYS A 374 29.98 -6.70 -10.88
N ARG A 375 29.58 -5.92 -11.89
CA ARG A 375 30.50 -5.46 -12.93
C ARG A 375 31.54 -4.49 -12.37
N PRO A 376 32.80 -4.54 -12.84
CA PRO A 376 33.77 -3.50 -12.53
C PRO A 376 33.33 -2.17 -13.15
N ARG A 377 33.51 -1.07 -12.43
CA ARG A 377 33.12 0.28 -12.83
C ARG A 377 34.25 1.28 -12.63
N ASP A 378 34.31 2.28 -13.50
CA ASP A 378 35.06 3.50 -13.23
C ASP A 378 34.35 4.25 -12.10
N LEU A 379 35.01 4.33 -10.94
CA LEU A 379 34.42 4.86 -9.72
C LEU A 379 34.18 6.37 -9.77
N ASP A 380 35.05 7.11 -10.47
CA ASP A 380 34.91 8.55 -10.62
C ASP A 380 33.75 8.86 -11.56
N LYS A 381 33.62 8.10 -12.65
CA LYS A 381 32.47 8.20 -13.56
C LYS A 381 31.17 7.85 -12.84
N LEU A 382 31.12 6.72 -12.12
CA LEU A 382 29.94 6.29 -11.37
C LEU A 382 29.51 7.35 -10.34
N ARG A 383 30.46 7.90 -9.58
CA ARG A 383 30.20 8.94 -8.57
C ARG A 383 29.56 10.17 -9.20
N ARG A 384 30.11 10.66 -10.33
CA ARG A 384 29.56 11.83 -11.05
C ARG A 384 28.17 11.56 -11.59
N GLU A 385 27.97 10.44 -12.29
CA GLU A 385 26.68 10.11 -12.91
C GLU A 385 25.54 9.99 -11.89
N VAL A 386 25.80 9.36 -10.73
CA VAL A 386 24.80 9.23 -9.66
C VAL A 386 24.46 10.60 -9.06
N ARG A 387 25.48 11.42 -8.78
CA ARG A 387 25.30 12.76 -8.23
C ARG A 387 24.52 13.67 -9.19
N GLU A 388 24.94 13.75 -10.45
CA GLU A 388 24.28 14.57 -11.48
C GLU A 388 22.82 14.17 -11.68
N MET A 389 22.53 12.86 -11.67
CA MET A 389 21.16 12.35 -11.75
C MET A 389 20.32 12.80 -10.55
N ARG A 390 20.89 12.74 -9.34
CA ARG A 390 20.19 13.21 -8.13
C ARG A 390 19.90 14.70 -8.17
N GLU A 391 20.90 15.50 -8.54
CA GLU A 391 20.78 16.96 -8.64
C GLU A 391 19.71 17.37 -9.67
N LYS A 392 19.66 16.68 -10.82
CA LYS A 392 18.59 16.86 -11.81
C LYS A 392 17.21 16.55 -11.24
N MET A 393 17.07 15.43 -10.50
CA MET A 393 15.80 15.08 -9.86
C MET A 393 15.37 16.10 -8.79
N THR A 394 16.31 16.69 -8.05
CA THR A 394 16.01 17.79 -7.11
C THR A 394 15.47 19.00 -7.86
N ALA A 395 16.14 19.41 -8.94
CA ALA A 395 15.77 20.59 -9.70
C ALA A 395 14.36 20.50 -10.33
N GLU A 396 13.95 19.31 -10.75
CA GLU A 396 12.60 19.05 -11.30
C GLU A 396 11.50 19.03 -10.23
N LYS A 397 11.85 18.78 -8.96
CA LYS A 397 10.91 18.58 -7.84
C LYS A 397 10.97 19.64 -6.74
N ALA A 398 11.75 20.70 -6.94
CA ALA A 398 11.89 21.77 -5.97
C ALA A 398 10.52 22.40 -5.65
N HIS A 399 10.03 22.19 -4.42
CA HIS A 399 8.88 22.89 -3.88
C HIS A 399 9.34 24.23 -3.27
N HIS A 400 8.58 25.30 -3.51
CA HIS A 400 8.97 26.68 -3.20
C HIS A 400 8.49 27.19 -1.83
N ASP A 401 7.88 26.36 -0.98
CA ASP A 401 7.39 26.81 0.32
C ASP A 401 8.40 26.50 1.44
N ALA A 402 9.08 27.55 1.92
CA ALA A 402 10.07 27.44 2.98
C ALA A 402 9.47 27.07 4.36
N ALA A 403 8.14 27.09 4.51
CA ALA A 403 7.47 26.71 5.76
C ALA A 403 7.31 25.19 5.94
N GLN A 404 7.59 24.39 4.91
CA GLN A 404 7.45 22.93 4.94
C GLN A 404 8.69 22.26 4.37
N ALA A 405 9.08 21.13 4.97
CA ALA A 405 10.18 20.31 4.46
C ALA A 405 9.60 19.07 3.75
N ASP A 406 10.01 18.81 2.51
CA ASP A 406 9.68 17.57 1.83
C ASP A 406 10.59 16.44 2.34
N VAL A 407 10.06 15.58 3.20
CA VAL A 407 10.82 14.46 3.81
C VAL A 407 11.46 13.53 2.78
N LYS A 408 10.92 13.51 1.55
CA LYS A 408 11.35 12.61 0.49
C LYS A 408 12.37 13.25 -0.44
N HIS A 409 12.10 14.45 -0.92
CA HIS A 409 12.80 15.06 -2.05
C HIS A 409 13.81 16.14 -1.68
N ASP A 410 13.69 16.74 -0.49
CA ASP A 410 14.63 17.76 -0.05
C ASP A 410 16.01 17.16 0.29
N PRO A 411 17.08 17.99 0.25
CA PRO A 411 18.42 17.56 0.65
C PRO A 411 18.44 16.95 2.06
N GLY A 412 19.04 15.77 2.19
CA GLY A 412 19.05 14.99 3.42
C GLY A 412 17.82 14.10 3.63
N GLY A 413 16.88 14.05 2.68
CA GLY A 413 15.66 13.25 2.73
C GLY A 413 15.84 11.79 2.31
N ILE A 414 14.71 11.07 2.18
CA ILE A 414 14.64 9.64 1.82
C ILE A 414 15.43 9.34 0.54
N VAL A 415 15.25 10.14 -0.51
CA VAL A 415 15.86 9.87 -1.83
C VAL A 415 17.38 9.98 -1.79
N ASP A 416 17.96 10.83 -0.93
CA ASP A 416 19.41 10.92 -0.77
C ASP A 416 19.98 9.63 -0.18
N ILE A 417 19.30 9.05 0.81
CA ILE A 417 19.68 7.76 1.40
C ILE A 417 19.59 6.65 0.34
N GLU A 418 18.47 6.58 -0.40
CA GLU A 418 18.30 5.61 -1.48
C GLU A 418 19.42 5.68 -2.52
N PHE A 419 19.81 6.90 -2.93
CA PHE A 419 20.88 7.11 -3.91
C PHE A 419 22.26 6.72 -3.39
N MET A 420 22.58 7.03 -2.13
CA MET A 420 23.84 6.60 -1.50
C MET A 420 23.93 5.08 -1.41
N VAL A 421 22.85 4.42 -0.97
CA VAL A 421 22.78 2.96 -0.88
C VAL A 421 22.97 2.31 -2.26
N GLN A 422 22.28 2.81 -3.29
CA GLN A 422 22.43 2.31 -4.66
C GLN A 422 23.85 2.54 -5.18
N TYR A 423 24.44 3.71 -4.93
CA TYR A 423 25.82 4.02 -5.29
C TYR A 423 26.80 3.02 -4.68
N TRP A 424 26.69 2.77 -3.37
CA TRP A 424 27.57 1.85 -2.66
C TRP A 424 27.46 0.41 -3.14
N VAL A 425 26.26 -0.07 -3.47
CA VAL A 425 26.09 -1.37 -4.11
C VAL A 425 26.81 -1.41 -5.45
N LEU A 426 26.59 -0.42 -6.33
CA LEU A 426 27.24 -0.40 -7.65
C LEU A 426 28.76 -0.23 -7.57
N ARG A 427 29.25 0.46 -6.54
CA ARG A 427 30.67 0.68 -6.27
C ARG A 427 31.36 -0.59 -5.80
N TRP A 428 30.77 -1.32 -4.87
CA TRP A 428 31.47 -2.38 -4.14
C TRP A 428 31.00 -3.81 -4.47
N ALA A 429 29.87 -4.00 -5.15
CA ALA A 429 29.35 -5.35 -5.42
C ALA A 429 30.31 -6.22 -6.27
N HIS A 430 31.22 -5.62 -7.04
CA HIS A 430 32.26 -6.37 -7.76
C HIS A 430 33.17 -7.15 -6.81
N GLU A 431 33.62 -6.51 -5.73
CA GLU A 431 34.52 -7.08 -4.72
C GLU A 431 33.74 -7.79 -3.60
N HIS A 432 32.52 -7.32 -3.32
CA HIS A 432 31.63 -7.83 -2.27
C HIS A 432 30.27 -8.24 -2.86
N PRO A 433 30.16 -9.38 -3.57
CA PRO A 433 28.92 -9.82 -4.19
C PRO A 433 27.76 -10.06 -3.20
N GLY A 434 28.06 -10.20 -1.90
CA GLY A 434 27.06 -10.29 -0.84
C GLY A 434 26.09 -9.10 -0.79
N LEU A 435 26.53 -7.92 -1.25
CA LEU A 435 25.71 -6.71 -1.33
C LEU A 435 24.52 -6.84 -2.29
N THR A 436 24.53 -7.80 -3.21
CA THR A 436 23.41 -8.03 -4.13
C THR A 436 22.31 -8.91 -3.54
N ARG A 437 22.43 -9.38 -2.29
CA ARG A 437 21.45 -10.31 -1.70
C ARG A 437 20.12 -9.63 -1.38
N HIS A 438 20.17 -8.41 -0.87
CA HIS A 438 19.00 -7.64 -0.43
C HIS A 438 18.64 -6.57 -1.46
N THR A 439 17.42 -6.06 -1.38
CA THR A 439 16.89 -4.98 -2.24
C THR A 439 16.37 -3.79 -1.46
N ASP A 440 16.15 -3.93 -0.15
CA ASP A 440 15.71 -2.87 0.76
C ASP A 440 16.89 -2.14 1.40
N ASN A 441 16.70 -0.85 1.71
CA ASN A 441 17.81 0.00 2.13
C ASN A 441 18.39 -0.41 3.48
N ILE A 442 17.56 -0.89 4.42
CA ILE A 442 18.01 -1.23 5.77
C ILE A 442 18.95 -2.43 5.73
N HIS A 443 18.56 -3.53 5.08
CA HIS A 443 19.44 -4.70 5.00
C HIS A 443 20.68 -4.45 4.14
N ILE A 444 20.61 -3.56 3.13
CA ILE A 444 21.81 -3.18 2.37
C ILE A 444 22.77 -2.37 3.27
N LEU A 445 22.28 -1.41 4.07
CA LEU A 445 23.11 -0.69 5.03
C LEU A 445 23.74 -1.62 6.07
N GLU A 446 23.00 -2.63 6.54
CA GLU A 446 23.52 -3.66 7.43
C GLU A 446 24.61 -4.50 6.78
N ALA A 447 24.45 -4.87 5.51
CA ALA A 447 25.45 -5.60 4.73
C ALA A 447 26.71 -4.76 4.50
N LEU A 448 26.57 -3.48 4.15
CA LEU A 448 27.68 -2.54 4.01
C LEU A 448 28.50 -2.41 5.31
N ARG A 449 27.81 -2.36 6.45
CA ARG A 449 28.46 -2.38 7.76
C ARG A 449 29.16 -3.71 8.05
N ALA A 450 28.51 -4.84 7.75
CA ALA A 450 29.05 -6.17 8.03
C ALA A 450 30.32 -6.49 7.23
N GLU A 451 30.46 -5.89 6.05
CA GLU A 451 31.64 -6.00 5.17
C GLU A 451 32.70 -4.92 5.46
N ASP A 452 32.55 -4.13 6.53
CA ASP A 452 33.44 -3.02 6.91
C ASP A 452 33.61 -1.93 5.81
N LEU A 453 32.64 -1.81 4.90
CA LEU A 453 32.64 -0.82 3.81
C LEU A 453 32.07 0.53 4.25
N LEU A 454 31.22 0.53 5.27
CA LEU A 454 30.64 1.71 5.88
C LEU A 454 30.82 1.66 7.40
N GLU A 455 31.35 2.74 7.98
CA GLU A 455 31.54 2.86 9.42
C GLU A 455 30.22 2.60 10.18
N ALA A 456 30.32 1.87 11.29
CA ALA A 456 29.15 1.45 12.06
C ALA A 456 28.28 2.63 12.53
N GLU A 457 28.89 3.77 12.85
CA GLU A 457 28.19 4.99 13.23
C GLU A 457 27.39 5.57 12.05
N ARG A 458 28.00 5.68 10.86
CA ARG A 458 27.31 6.17 9.65
C ARG A 458 26.17 5.26 9.22
N ALA A 459 26.40 3.94 9.21
CA ALA A 459 25.37 2.97 8.89
C ALA A 459 24.19 3.08 9.88
N GLY A 460 24.49 3.12 11.18
CA GLY A 460 23.46 3.26 12.23
C GLY A 460 22.68 4.56 12.13
N LEU A 461 23.35 5.67 11.82
CA LEU A 461 22.73 6.98 11.62
C LEU A 461 21.77 6.94 10.42
N LEU A 462 22.21 6.45 9.27
CA LEU A 462 21.36 6.37 8.07
C LEU A 462 20.16 5.43 8.27
N THR A 463 20.35 4.29 8.93
CA THR A 463 19.23 3.38 9.24
C THR A 463 18.20 4.06 10.15
N GLN A 464 18.63 4.80 11.17
CA GLN A 464 17.72 5.51 12.07
C GLN A 464 17.01 6.66 11.38
N ALA A 465 17.73 7.47 10.59
CA ALA A 465 17.16 8.54 9.79
C ALA A 465 16.11 8.00 8.82
N TYR A 466 16.43 6.91 8.11
CA TYR A 466 15.54 6.28 7.16
C TYR A 466 14.26 5.75 7.81
N ARG A 467 14.37 5.06 8.95
CA ARG A 467 13.20 4.62 9.75
C ARG A 467 12.34 5.80 10.18
N HIS A 468 12.97 6.86 10.69
CA HIS A 468 12.25 8.08 11.09
C HIS A 468 11.48 8.67 9.91
N TYR A 469 12.14 8.84 8.77
CA TYR A 469 11.50 9.39 7.57
C TYR A 469 10.36 8.54 7.02
N LEU A 470 10.50 7.21 7.01
CA LEU A 470 9.40 6.32 6.61
C LEU A 470 8.21 6.43 7.56
N SER A 471 8.44 6.52 8.87
CA SER A 471 7.38 6.75 9.86
C SER A 471 6.64 8.06 9.60
N VAL A 472 7.38 9.14 9.31
CA VAL A 472 6.80 10.43 8.92
C VAL A 472 6.02 10.32 7.61
N GLU A 473 6.57 9.71 6.55
CA GLU A 473 5.89 9.52 5.26
C GLU A 473 4.58 8.75 5.43
N HIS A 474 4.59 7.63 6.16
CA HIS A 474 3.40 6.81 6.40
C HIS A 474 2.32 7.57 7.18
N ARG A 475 2.72 8.25 8.27
CA ARG A 475 1.80 9.07 9.07
C ARG A 475 1.18 10.20 8.23
N LEU A 476 1.97 10.91 7.43
CA LEU A 476 1.46 11.95 6.54
C LEU A 476 0.44 11.38 5.54
N LYS A 477 0.70 10.20 4.97
CA LYS A 477 -0.26 9.51 4.09
C LYS A 477 -1.56 9.14 4.81
N LEU A 478 -1.47 8.62 6.03
CA LEU A 478 -2.63 8.30 6.86
C LEU A 478 -3.41 9.55 7.29
N MET A 479 -2.78 10.73 7.25
CA MET A 479 -3.41 12.03 7.47
C MET A 479 -3.88 12.70 6.16
N GLU A 480 -3.83 11.99 5.03
CA GLU A 480 -4.16 12.48 3.68
C GLU A 480 -3.35 13.72 3.26
N ARG A 481 -2.10 13.80 3.72
CA ARG A 481 -1.15 14.85 3.36
C ARG A 481 -0.15 14.34 2.31
N GLY A 482 0.54 15.29 1.68
CA GLY A 482 1.66 15.02 0.78
C GLY A 482 2.91 14.56 1.53
N SER A 483 4.09 14.83 0.96
CA SER A 483 5.40 14.59 1.60
C SER A 483 5.87 15.75 2.49
N ALA A 484 5.08 16.83 2.58
CA ALA A 484 5.39 17.99 3.39
C ALA A 484 5.24 17.69 4.89
N ALA A 485 6.36 17.69 5.59
CA ALA A 485 6.48 17.53 7.03
C ALA A 485 6.79 18.88 7.71
N ASP A 486 6.49 18.94 9.01
CA ASP A 486 6.99 20.02 9.86
C ASP A 486 8.51 19.84 10.02
N PRO A 487 9.36 20.85 9.70
CA PRO A 487 10.80 20.77 9.91
C PRO A 487 11.20 20.39 11.34
N ALA A 488 10.42 20.79 12.35
CA ALA A 488 10.68 20.42 13.74
C ALA A 488 10.56 18.91 14.00
N GLU A 489 9.72 18.22 13.24
CA GLU A 489 9.56 16.76 13.31
C GLU A 489 10.76 16.03 12.71
N LEU A 490 11.42 16.62 11.69
CA LEU A 490 12.61 16.05 11.07
C LEU A 490 13.88 16.25 11.91
N GLY A 491 13.89 17.24 12.81
CA GLY A 491 15.01 17.50 13.70
C GLY A 491 16.30 17.79 12.95
N ASP A 492 17.41 17.19 13.40
CA ASP A 492 18.73 17.36 12.78
C ASP A 492 19.10 16.26 11.76
N TRP A 493 18.19 15.32 11.50
CA TRP A 493 18.42 14.23 10.54
C TRP A 493 18.80 14.73 9.14
N PRO A 494 18.12 15.74 8.54
CA PRO A 494 18.45 16.18 7.19
C PRO A 494 19.88 16.72 7.08
N ALA A 495 20.34 17.46 8.09
CA ALA A 495 21.70 17.99 8.12
C ALA A 495 22.75 16.86 8.22
N LYS A 496 22.51 15.86 9.06
CA LYS A 496 23.40 14.70 9.22
C LYS A 496 23.47 13.83 7.97
N VAL A 497 22.32 13.53 7.36
CA VAL A 497 22.25 12.77 6.10
C VAL A 497 22.96 13.53 4.99
N ARG A 498 22.75 14.85 4.91
CA ARG A 498 23.43 15.71 3.94
C ARG A 498 24.95 15.74 4.12
N GLN A 499 25.44 15.73 5.35
CA GLN A 499 26.87 15.63 5.60
C GLN A 499 27.46 14.34 5.00
N ILE A 500 26.80 13.19 5.22
CA ILE A 500 27.25 11.90 4.66
C ILE A 500 27.15 11.92 3.13
N TRP A 501 26.11 12.54 2.57
CA TRP A 501 25.98 12.76 1.13
C TRP A 501 27.17 13.53 0.56
N ASP A 502 27.48 14.68 1.15
CA ASP A 502 28.58 15.55 0.70
C ASP A 502 29.94 14.85 0.81
N GLU A 503 30.15 14.03 1.85
CA GLU A 503 31.35 13.21 2.02
C GLU A 503 31.45 12.07 0.99
N THR A 504 30.31 11.44 0.67
CA THR A 504 30.24 10.31 -0.28
C THR A 504 30.51 10.75 -1.71
N PHE A 505 30.01 11.93 -2.08
CA PHE A 505 30.12 12.48 -3.44
C PHE A 505 31.13 13.63 -3.54
N LYS A 506 32.04 13.74 -2.57
CA LYS A 506 33.18 14.66 -2.62
C LYS A 506 34.14 14.25 -3.73
N ASP A 507 34.71 15.25 -4.42
CA ASP A 507 35.64 15.06 -5.54
C ASP A 507 36.97 14.39 -5.15
#